data_AF-A0A932HCQ0-F1
#
_entry.id   AF-A0A932HCQ0-F1
#
_cell.length_a   1.000
_cell.length_b   1.000
_cell.length_c   1.000
_cell.angle_alpha   90.00
_cell.angle_beta   90.00
_cell.angle_gamma   90.00
#
_symmetry.space_group_name_H-M   'P 1'
#
loop_
_entity.id
_entity.type
_entity.pdbx_description
1 polymer ?
#
loop_
_entity_poly.entity_id
_entity_poly.type
_entity_poly.pdbx_seq_one_letter_code
_entity_poly.pdbx_strand_id
1 'polypeptide(L)' 'YIAGGIAPKIVTRLQEGGFMRAFTDKGRFSALLATVPVHVVMNPKVGLFGALAAAQRLV' A
#
# COMPACT_ATOMS: atom_id res chain seq x y z
N TYR A 1 2.77 1.94 0.47
CA TYR A 1 1.31 1.83 0.68
C TYR A 1 0.65 1.25 -0.56
N ILE A 2 -0.37 0.40 -0.39
CA ILE A 2 -1.24 -0.10 -1.46
C ILE A 2 -2.58 0.59 -1.29
N ALA A 3 -2.95 1.40 -2.28
CA ALA A 3 -4.25 2.07 -2.36
C ALA A 3 -5.07 1.48 -3.51
N GLY A 4 -6.34 1.89 -3.62
CA GLY A 4 -7.26 1.45 -4.66
C GLY A 4 -8.40 0.59 -4.13
N GLY A 5 -9.46 0.43 -4.93
CA GLY A 5 -10.73 -0.12 -4.45
C GLY A 5 -10.73 -1.63 -4.19
N ILE A 6 -9.85 -2.40 -4.84
CA ILE A 6 -9.78 -3.86 -4.68
C ILE A 6 -8.97 -4.26 -3.44
N ALA A 7 -7.89 -3.54 -3.12
CA ALA A 7 -6.97 -3.94 -2.06
C ALA A 7 -7.62 -4.12 -0.67
N PRO A 8 -8.51 -3.23 -0.18
CA PRO A 8 -9.24 -3.46 1.06
C PRO A 8 -10.21 -4.65 0.99
N LYS A 9 -10.78 -4.93 -0.19
CA LYS A 9 -11.74 -6.03 -0.39
C LYS A 9 -11.08 -7.40 -0.37
N ILE A 10 -9.80 -7.48 -0.72
CA ILE A 10 -9.02 -8.72 -0.74
C ILE A 10 -7.95 -8.76 0.37
N VAL A 11 -8.06 -7.93 1.40
CA VAL A 11 -7.01 -7.78 2.43
C VAL A 11 -6.64 -9.10 3.10
N THR A 12 -7.62 -9.97 3.35
CA THR A 12 -7.39 -11.31 3.90
C THR A 12 -6.46 -12.13 3.01
N ARG A 13 -6.65 -12.08 1.68
CA ARG A 13 -5.77 -12.76 0.71
C ARG A 13 -4.37 -12.16 0.69
N LEU A 14 -4.26 -10.83 0.77
CA LEU A 14 -2.97 -10.15 0.82
C LEU A 14 -2.17 -10.53 2.09
N GLN A 15 -2.86 -10.82 3.19
CA GLN A 15 -2.28 -11.23 4.47
C GLN A 15 -1.84 -12.71 4.51
N GLU A 16 -2.20 -13.54 3.52
CA GLU A 16 -1.75 -14.95 3.41
C GLU A 16 -0.23 -15.08 3.10
N GLY A 17 0.48 -13.96 2.98
CA GLY A 17 1.94 -13.89 2.85
C GLY A 17 2.47 -14.09 1.42
N GLY A 18 1.63 -14.57 0.49
CA GLY A 18 2.01 -14.70 -0.92
C GLY A 18 2.46 -13.38 -1.54
N PHE A 19 1.76 -12.29 -1.21
CA PHE A 19 2.12 -10.95 -1.64
C PHE A 19 3.53 -10.55 -1.18
N MET A 20 3.81 -10.67 0.12
CA MET A 20 5.12 -10.27 0.67
C MET A 20 6.25 -11.15 0.14
N ARG A 21 6.03 -12.46 -0.03
CA ARG A 21 7.02 -13.36 -0.65
C ARG A 21 7.41 -12.88 -2.06
N ALA A 22 6.42 -12.60 -2.91
CA ALA A 22 6.67 -12.12 -4.28
C ALA A 22 7.29 -10.70 -4.31
N PHE A 23 6.92 -9.84 -3.36
CA PHE A 23 7.47 -8.50 -3.22
C PHE A 23 8.96 -8.55 -2.87
N THR A 24 9.35 -9.37 -1.89
CA THR A 24 10.75 -9.49 -1.45
C THR A 24 11.61 -10.35 -2.37
N ASP A 25 11.01 -11.16 -3.26
CA ASP A 25 11.75 -12.02 -4.20
C ASP A 25 12.42 -11.20 -5.32
N LYS A 26 13.55 -10.55 -4.98
CA LYS A 26 14.34 -9.66 -5.86
C LYS A 26 15.85 -9.92 -5.71
N GLY A 27 16.25 -11.18 -5.52
CA GLY A 27 17.65 -11.62 -5.44
C GLY A 27 18.46 -10.83 -4.41
N ARG A 28 19.56 -10.20 -4.85
CA ARG A 28 20.44 -9.38 -3.99
C ARG A 28 19.73 -8.25 -3.22
N PHE A 29 18.57 -7.80 -3.70
CA PHE A 29 17.78 -6.76 -3.04
C PHE A 29 16.75 -7.31 -2.04
N SER A 30 16.63 -8.63 -1.88
CA SER A 30 15.64 -9.25 -0.99
C SER A 30 15.75 -8.76 0.45
N ALA A 31 16.97 -8.72 1.00
CA ALA A 31 17.22 -8.23 2.36
C ALA A 31 16.81 -6.75 2.53
N LEU A 32 17.09 -5.92 1.52
CA LEU A 32 16.68 -4.51 1.53
C LEU A 32 15.16 -4.38 1.53
N LEU A 33 14.47 -5.08 0.61
CA LEU A 33 13.02 -4.99 0.49
C LEU A 33 12.27 -5.59 1.68
N ALA A 34 12.86 -6.56 2.38
CA ALA A 34 12.31 -7.08 3.64
C ALA A 34 12.21 -6.02 4.74
N THR A 35 13.00 -4.94 4.68
CA THR A 35 12.92 -3.81 5.62
C THR A 35 11.86 -2.78 5.24
N VAL A 36 11.29 -2.85 4.03
CA VAL A 36 10.33 -1.86 3.54
C VAL A 36 8.92 -2.26 3.98
N PRO A 37 8.24 -1.45 4.82
CA PRO A 37 6.90 -1.79 5.28
C PRO A 37 5.86 -1.60 4.17
N VAL A 38 4.97 -2.58 4.03
CA VAL A 38 3.83 -2.52 3.12
C VAL A 38 2.54 -2.37 3.92
N HIS A 39 1.80 -1.29 3.67
CA HIS A 39 0.52 -1.00 4.31
C HIS A 39 -0.60 -0.90 3.29
N VAL A 40 -1.75 -1.50 3.57
CA VAL A 40 -2.97 -1.33 2.76
C VAL A 40 -3.77 -0.15 3.30
N VAL A 41 -4.17 0.77 2.42
CA VAL A 41 -5.01 1.91 2.79
C VAL A 41 -6.46 1.45 2.90
N MET A 42 -6.98 1.41 4.13
CA MET A 42 -8.35 0.93 4.40
C MET A 42 -9.42 2.03 4.25
N ASN A 43 -9.03 3.30 4.21
CA ASN A 43 -9.98 4.42 4.13
C ASN A 43 -10.48 4.63 2.70
N PRO A 44 -11.76 4.41 2.38
CA PRO A 44 -12.28 4.55 1.02
C PRO A 44 -12.29 6.00 0.53
N LYS A 45 -12.19 6.98 1.44
CA LYS A 45 -12.17 8.42 1.13
C LYS A 45 -10.76 8.99 1.01
N VAL A 46 -9.71 8.16 1.04
CA VAL A 46 -8.31 8.64 0.98
C VAL A 46 -8.04 9.58 -0.21
N GLY A 47 -8.66 9.31 -1.37
CA GLY A 47 -8.53 10.19 -2.54
C GLY A 47 -9.11 11.59 -2.31
N LEU A 48 -10.26 11.67 -1.62
CA LEU A 48 -10.89 12.95 -1.27
C LEU A 48 -10.06 13.73 -0.25
N PHE A 49 -9.48 13.04 0.75
CA PHE A 49 -8.56 13.69 1.70
C PHE A 49 -7.29 14.20 1.00
N GLY A 50 -6.76 13.45 0.04
CA GLY A 50 -5.64 13.90 -0.79
C GLY A 50 -5.98 15.15 -1.60
N ALA A 51 -7.17 15.20 -2.19
CA ALA A 51 -7.66 16.36 -2.93
C ALA A 51 -7.84 17.59 -2.02
N LEU A 52 -8.43 17.41 -0.84
CA LEU A 52 -8.52 18.48 0.16
C LEU A 52 -7.15 19.01 0.55
N ALA A 53 -6.20 18.12 0.87
CA ALA A 53 -4.85 18.52 1.23
C ALA A 53 -4.12 19.23 0.08
N ALA A 54 -4.39 18.87 -1.17
CA ALA A 54 -3.85 19.58 -2.33
C ALA A 54 -4.44 21.00 -2.44
N ALA A 55 -5.76 21.14 -2.31
CA ALA A 55 -6.44 22.44 -2.32
C ALA A 55 -5.94 23.37 -1.19
N GLN A 56 -5.73 22.84 0.01
CA GLN A 56 -5.19 23.59 1.15
C GLN A 56 -3.77 24.12 0.92
N ARG A 57 -2.99 23.57 -0.02
CA ARG A 57 -1.65 24.08 -0.35
C ARG A 57 -1.68 25.20 -1.38
N LEU A 58 -2.84 25.48 -1.98
CA LEU A 58 -3.04 26.52 -2.98
C LEU A 58 -3.56 27.84 -2.39
N VAL A 59 -3.96 27.84 -1.11
CA VAL A 59 -4.45 28.99 -0.35
C VAL A 59 -3.44 29.28 0.75
#